data_AF-A0AAU9VS03-F1
#
_entry.id   AF-A0AAU9VS03-F1
#
_cell.length_a   1.000
_cell.length_b   1.000
_cell.length_c   1.000
_cell.angle_alpha   90.00
_cell.angle_beta   90.00
_cell.angle_gamma   90.00
#
_symmetry.space_group_name_H-M   'P 1'
#
loop_
_entity.id
_entity.type
_entity.pdbx_description
1 polymer ?
#
loop_
_entity_poly.entity_id
_entity_poly.type
_entity_poly.pdbx_seq_one_letter_code
_entity_poly.pdbx_strand_id
1 'polypeptide(L)'
;MKNNSLNVCPEEYKGSKFGYPFYSTGWVLTNCINVKPLSSVISVLINTIAYPKEDEKHIRNVIKGINDTYPLVQVYVATRSDDIIEMAKEYENIDVVKVDDTNAAKVWNMLKAKASTPYVLVARDVVHFSWFTQIERQIRVVSQIPTVKVAGGAFRNISGHWKAGCVQTKLLNYVLEYQEGYFHSQNACMFCDFLQGPFLTKTDLFKLDESLPNEVVFEDWFLRIRKDGHQVMTCPDAMYFTLDYFSYTKSTKKDVWTPLAKKWGINRVLLPQGIKFSFSCDDIGVSCKATHELLPICCLEEYAHLLTVLQKFCDERNISFELDSGSILGGVKFDGLLPYDADGDLIMMSTQIEIFSKDETKQYFRNKGISVYGYKPPIFNEKMGKLVNGFTYMGFRGFYIEVWGMWNTTNWLHLPPELRNFASFTKANIRGNWINTACNPALYVRGRYGREILKHAQSWIKQGLGSGWGEYKAGTFKPCNKPKHHSCLDNLPADGNIPFFVD
;
A
#
# COMPACT_ATOMS: atom_id res chain seq x y z
N MET A 1 -5.75 43.54 17.23
CA MET A 1 -6.19 42.13 17.07
C MET A 1 -6.93 42.04 15.75
N LYS A 2 -6.44 41.26 14.76
CA LYS A 2 -7.20 41.07 13.51
C LYS A 2 -8.49 40.34 13.87
N ASN A 3 -9.63 40.95 13.57
CA ASN A 3 -10.95 40.43 13.85
C ASN A 3 -11.24 39.23 12.92
N ASN A 4 -10.59 38.09 13.17
CA ASN A 4 -10.76 36.89 12.35
C ASN A 4 -12.12 36.28 12.67
N SER A 5 -13.05 36.37 11.72
CA SER A 5 -14.36 35.75 11.80
C SER A 5 -14.24 34.22 11.99
N LEU A 6 -15.03 33.68 12.92
CA LEU A 6 -15.08 32.25 13.24
C LEU A 6 -15.94 31.51 12.22
N ASN A 7 -15.53 30.31 11.83
CA ASN A 7 -16.34 29.46 10.97
C ASN A 7 -17.53 28.85 11.73
N VAL A 8 -17.33 28.48 13.00
CA VAL A 8 -18.36 27.98 13.93
C VAL A 8 -18.04 28.43 15.35
N CYS A 9 -19.05 28.57 16.20
CA CYS A 9 -18.82 28.87 17.61
C CYS A 9 -18.14 27.70 18.35
N PRO A 10 -17.36 27.99 19.40
CA PRO A 10 -16.87 26.95 20.31
C PRO A 10 -18.01 26.29 21.07
N GLU A 11 -17.73 25.16 21.71
CA GLU A 11 -18.64 24.50 22.63
C GLU A 11 -17.95 24.23 23.96
N GLU A 12 -18.74 24.09 25.00
CA GLU A 12 -18.28 23.87 26.36
C GLU A 12 -18.97 22.66 26.96
N TYR A 13 -18.19 21.83 27.65
CA TYR A 13 -18.72 20.71 28.42
C TYR A 13 -19.31 21.24 29.73
N LYS A 14 -20.63 21.06 29.92
CA LYS A 14 -21.35 21.58 31.09
C LYS A 14 -21.28 20.68 32.32
N GLY A 15 -20.42 19.66 32.30
CA GLY A 15 -20.19 18.75 33.41
C GLY A 15 -20.98 17.44 33.32
N SER A 16 -20.63 16.50 34.21
CA SER A 16 -21.04 15.08 34.12
C SER A 16 -22.52 14.81 34.32
N LYS A 17 -23.28 15.74 34.89
CA LYS A 17 -24.72 15.56 35.16
C LYS A 17 -25.63 16.37 34.25
N PHE A 18 -25.11 17.32 33.48
CA PHE A 18 -25.93 18.29 32.74
C PHE A 18 -26.87 17.63 31.70
N GLY A 19 -26.42 16.54 31.07
CA GLY A 19 -27.23 15.79 30.10
C GLY A 19 -28.03 14.62 30.68
N TYR A 20 -28.01 14.36 31.99
CA TYR A 20 -28.71 13.21 32.58
C TYR A 20 -30.23 13.26 32.31
N PRO A 21 -30.91 12.12 32.03
CA PRO A 21 -30.40 10.73 32.05
C PRO A 21 -29.85 10.22 30.71
N PHE A 22 -30.01 10.96 29.61
CA PHE A 22 -29.75 10.45 28.26
C PHE A 22 -28.44 10.93 27.62
N TYR A 23 -27.83 11.95 28.22
CA TYR A 23 -26.52 12.52 27.89
C TYR A 23 -26.37 13.11 26.48
N SER A 24 -27.48 13.49 25.84
CA SER A 24 -27.49 14.12 24.51
C SER A 24 -27.11 15.62 24.51
N THR A 25 -27.12 16.30 25.66
CA THR A 25 -26.92 17.77 25.77
C THR A 25 -25.72 18.18 26.62
N GLY A 26 -24.77 17.27 26.88
CA GLY A 26 -23.62 17.53 27.76
C GLY A 26 -22.64 18.59 27.25
N TRP A 27 -22.61 18.82 25.94
CA TRP A 27 -21.83 19.87 25.28
C TRP A 27 -22.77 20.92 24.70
N VAL A 28 -22.47 22.20 24.96
CA VAL A 28 -23.32 23.32 24.55
C VAL A 28 -22.51 24.34 23.78
N LEU A 29 -23.00 24.75 22.61
CA LEU A 29 -22.41 25.83 21.83
C LEU A 29 -22.42 27.13 22.64
N THR A 30 -21.29 27.83 22.69
CA THR A 30 -21.20 29.15 23.31
C THR A 30 -21.70 30.21 22.34
N ASN A 31 -22.44 31.21 22.82
CA ASN A 31 -22.82 32.35 21.98
C ASN A 31 -21.57 33.12 21.54
N CYS A 32 -21.44 33.38 20.23
CA CYS A 32 -20.31 34.11 19.69
C CYS A 32 -20.74 35.11 18.61
N ILE A 33 -20.13 36.32 18.61
CA ILE A 33 -20.64 37.49 17.88
C ILE A 33 -20.05 37.59 16.45
N ASN A 34 -18.92 36.92 16.19
CA ASN A 34 -18.18 37.03 14.92
C ASN A 34 -18.24 35.75 14.06
N VAL A 35 -19.31 34.96 14.18
CA VAL A 35 -19.48 33.71 13.42
C VAL A 35 -20.08 33.95 12.05
N LYS A 36 -19.55 33.28 11.02
CA LYS A 36 -20.12 33.31 9.68
C LYS A 36 -21.44 32.53 9.63
N PRO A 37 -22.40 32.92 8.77
CA PRO A 37 -23.53 32.06 8.47
C PRO A 37 -23.06 30.70 7.96
N LEU A 38 -23.60 29.60 8.50
CA LEU A 38 -23.15 28.25 8.15
C LEU A 38 -23.27 27.97 6.63
N SER A 39 -24.28 28.56 5.97
CA SER A 39 -24.49 28.54 4.52
C SER A 39 -23.33 29.12 3.70
N SER A 40 -22.52 30.02 4.28
CA SER A 40 -21.31 30.57 3.67
C SER A 40 -20.04 29.76 3.99
N VAL A 41 -20.14 28.78 4.89
CA VAL A 41 -19.02 27.99 5.41
C VAL A 41 -18.98 26.61 4.78
N ILE A 42 -20.13 25.97 4.57
CA ILE A 42 -20.19 24.60 4.07
C ILE A 42 -21.31 24.39 3.05
N SER A 43 -21.06 23.51 2.09
CA SER A 43 -22.07 22.91 1.21
C SER A 43 -22.08 21.40 1.39
N VAL A 44 -23.25 20.77 1.24
CA VAL A 44 -23.39 19.31 1.30
C VAL A 44 -23.43 18.76 -0.13
N LEU A 45 -22.62 17.75 -0.40
CA LEU A 45 -22.57 17.06 -1.69
C LEU A 45 -23.17 15.66 -1.52
N ILE A 46 -24.17 15.32 -2.32
CA ILE A 46 -24.83 14.01 -2.34
C ILE A 46 -24.75 13.44 -3.75
N ASN A 47 -24.22 12.22 -3.88
CA ASN A 47 -24.13 11.53 -5.16
C ASN A 47 -24.86 10.19 -5.08
N THR A 48 -25.94 10.05 -5.83
CA THR A 48 -26.82 8.87 -5.78
C THR A 48 -26.71 8.00 -7.03
N ILE A 49 -25.81 8.30 -7.97
CA ILE A 49 -25.74 7.59 -9.26
C ILE A 49 -25.41 6.10 -9.14
N ALA A 50 -24.79 5.72 -8.02
CA ALA A 50 -24.42 4.34 -7.71
C ALA A 50 -25.39 3.67 -6.72
N TYR A 51 -26.44 4.38 -6.29
CA TYR A 51 -27.41 3.81 -5.36
C TYR A 51 -28.34 2.88 -6.12
N PRO A 52 -28.68 1.70 -5.55
CA PRO A 52 -29.76 0.89 -6.07
C PRO A 52 -31.06 1.69 -6.12
N LYS A 53 -31.88 1.45 -7.16
CA LYS A 53 -33.13 2.20 -7.39
C LYS A 53 -34.08 2.12 -6.19
N GLU A 54 -34.14 0.96 -5.55
CA GLU A 54 -34.93 0.69 -4.36
C GLU A 54 -34.53 1.53 -3.13
N ASP A 55 -33.28 2.02 -3.10
CA ASP A 55 -32.73 2.81 -2.02
C ASP A 55 -32.78 4.32 -2.30
N GLU A 56 -33.03 4.75 -3.53
CA GLU A 56 -33.21 6.17 -3.88
C GLU A 56 -34.30 6.84 -3.05
N LYS A 57 -35.31 6.08 -2.59
CA LYS A 57 -36.35 6.57 -1.68
C LYS A 57 -35.79 7.14 -0.37
N HIS A 58 -34.62 6.66 0.08
CA HIS A 58 -33.97 7.16 1.29
C HIS A 58 -33.46 8.59 1.12
N ILE A 59 -33.20 9.04 -0.11
CA ILE A 59 -32.72 10.39 -0.40
C ILE A 59 -33.72 11.45 0.02
N ARG A 60 -35.02 11.16 -0.03
CA ARG A 60 -36.05 12.05 0.53
C ARG A 60 -35.84 12.30 2.02
N ASN A 61 -35.49 11.27 2.78
CA ASN A 61 -35.21 11.40 4.21
C ASN A 61 -33.91 12.17 4.48
N VAL A 62 -32.94 12.06 3.58
CA VAL A 62 -31.68 12.82 3.66
C VAL A 62 -31.93 14.30 3.40
N ILE A 63 -32.57 14.63 2.28
CA ILE A 63 -32.91 16.01 1.89
C ILE A 63 -33.76 16.68 2.97
N LYS A 64 -34.86 16.04 3.38
CA LYS A 64 -35.72 16.55 4.45
C LYS A 64 -34.94 16.74 5.74
N GLY A 65 -34.15 15.74 6.14
CA GLY A 65 -33.36 15.81 7.37
C GLY A 65 -32.32 16.92 7.38
N ILE A 66 -31.67 17.19 6.23
CA ILE A 66 -30.77 18.33 6.08
C ILE A 66 -31.55 19.63 6.19
N ASN A 67 -32.69 19.78 5.49
CA ASN A 67 -33.48 21.00 5.57
C ASN A 67 -34.02 21.27 6.99
N ASP A 68 -34.48 20.23 7.69
CA ASP A 68 -34.98 20.34 9.06
C ASP A 68 -33.86 20.75 10.06
N THR A 69 -32.62 20.29 9.82
CA THR A 69 -31.49 20.52 10.73
C THR A 69 -30.70 21.79 10.37
N TYR A 70 -30.53 22.06 9.08
CA TYR A 70 -29.67 23.08 8.48
C TYR A 70 -30.35 23.75 7.26
N PRO A 71 -31.49 24.44 7.43
CA PRO A 71 -32.36 24.89 6.33
C PRO A 71 -31.71 25.87 5.34
N LEU A 72 -30.62 26.54 5.75
CA LEU A 72 -29.92 27.51 4.91
C LEU A 72 -28.67 26.95 4.23
N VAL A 73 -28.24 25.74 4.59
CA VAL A 73 -27.03 25.14 4.02
C VAL A 73 -27.33 24.66 2.61
N GLN A 74 -26.50 25.08 1.65
CA GLN A 74 -26.65 24.67 0.26
C GLN A 74 -26.35 23.17 0.10
N VAL A 75 -27.25 22.47 -0.56
CA VAL A 75 -27.11 21.06 -0.91
C VAL A 75 -27.02 20.91 -2.42
N TYR A 76 -26.04 20.15 -2.89
CA TYR A 76 -25.91 19.77 -4.30
C TYR A 76 -26.10 18.27 -4.42
N VAL A 77 -27.08 17.85 -5.22
CA VAL A 77 -27.46 16.45 -5.39
C VAL A 77 -27.28 16.04 -6.84
N ALA A 78 -26.52 14.98 -7.09
CA ALA A 78 -26.48 14.34 -8.40
C ALA A 78 -27.34 13.07 -8.36
N THR A 79 -28.28 12.95 -9.30
CA THR A 79 -29.25 11.85 -9.36
C THR A 79 -29.61 11.48 -10.78
N ARG A 80 -30.15 10.26 -10.96
CA ARG A 80 -30.81 9.79 -12.19
C ARG A 80 -32.32 9.83 -12.10
N SER A 81 -32.85 10.05 -10.89
CA SER A 81 -34.27 9.91 -10.57
C SER A 81 -35.02 11.22 -10.80
N ASP A 82 -35.99 11.19 -11.70
CA ASP A 82 -36.90 12.32 -11.92
C ASP A 82 -37.74 12.63 -10.67
N ASP A 83 -38.03 11.61 -9.84
CA ASP A 83 -38.77 11.79 -8.58
C ASP A 83 -37.96 12.62 -7.56
N ILE A 84 -36.62 12.45 -7.53
CA ILE A 84 -35.74 13.24 -6.66
C ILE A 84 -35.68 14.69 -7.16
N ILE A 85 -35.66 14.91 -8.48
CA ILE A 85 -35.67 16.25 -9.08
C ILE A 85 -36.96 16.98 -8.73
N GLU A 86 -38.12 16.31 -8.88
CA GLU A 86 -39.40 16.92 -8.58
C GLU A 86 -39.53 17.27 -7.09
N MET A 87 -39.14 16.34 -6.21
CA MET A 87 -39.18 16.55 -4.76
C MET A 87 -38.29 17.71 -4.31
N ALA A 88 -37.10 17.86 -4.91
CA ALA A 88 -36.17 18.91 -4.50
C ALA A 88 -36.67 20.33 -4.81
N LYS A 89 -37.65 20.50 -5.72
CA LYS A 89 -38.28 21.81 -5.99
C LYS A 89 -39.02 22.37 -4.77
N GLU A 90 -39.34 21.53 -3.78
CA GLU A 90 -39.95 21.95 -2.51
C GLU A 90 -38.95 22.71 -1.60
N TYR A 91 -37.66 22.73 -1.93
CA TYR A 91 -36.60 23.27 -1.09
C TYR A 91 -35.71 24.28 -1.84
N GLU A 92 -35.63 25.52 -1.35
CA GLU A 92 -34.85 26.58 -2.00
C GLU A 92 -33.33 26.36 -1.94
N ASN A 93 -32.84 25.68 -0.91
CA ASN A 93 -31.41 25.45 -0.65
C ASN A 93 -30.86 24.18 -1.32
N ILE A 94 -31.62 23.55 -2.24
CA ILE A 94 -31.25 22.26 -2.85
C ILE A 94 -31.17 22.41 -4.37
N ASP A 95 -29.97 22.22 -4.91
CA ASP A 95 -29.70 22.19 -6.35
C ASP A 95 -29.50 20.73 -6.78
N VAL A 96 -30.40 20.24 -7.63
CA VAL A 96 -30.33 18.88 -8.16
C VAL A 96 -29.90 18.90 -9.61
N VAL A 97 -28.92 18.06 -9.92
CA VAL A 97 -28.45 17.84 -11.29
C VAL A 97 -28.77 16.43 -11.71
N LYS A 98 -29.47 16.32 -12.85
CA LYS A 98 -29.67 15.04 -13.54
C LYS A 98 -28.37 14.61 -14.19
N VAL A 99 -27.90 13.40 -13.88
CA VAL A 99 -26.63 12.88 -14.38
C VAL A 99 -26.77 11.43 -14.84
N ASP A 100 -26.53 11.18 -16.12
CA ASP A 100 -26.54 9.84 -16.69
C ASP A 100 -25.17 9.12 -16.58
N ASP A 101 -24.11 9.86 -16.26
CA ASP A 101 -22.75 9.31 -16.09
C ASP A 101 -22.72 8.27 -14.94
N THR A 102 -21.99 7.17 -15.12
CA THR A 102 -21.80 6.09 -14.13
C THR A 102 -20.51 6.27 -13.32
N ASN A 103 -19.63 7.18 -13.73
CA ASN A 103 -18.35 7.43 -13.07
C ASN A 103 -18.55 8.33 -11.84
N ALA A 104 -18.50 7.73 -10.65
CA ALA A 104 -18.73 8.42 -9.38
C ALA A 104 -17.70 9.53 -9.13
N ALA A 105 -16.44 9.34 -9.50
CA ALA A 105 -15.41 10.37 -9.32
C ALA A 105 -15.72 11.63 -10.11
N LYS A 106 -16.13 11.47 -11.38
CA LYS A 106 -16.50 12.61 -12.23
C LYS A 106 -17.72 13.36 -11.68
N VAL A 107 -18.71 12.64 -11.18
CA VAL A 107 -19.91 13.26 -10.57
C VAL A 107 -19.58 13.96 -9.26
N TRP A 108 -18.76 13.38 -8.39
CA TRP A 108 -18.26 14.05 -7.18
C TRP A 108 -17.46 15.32 -7.51
N ASN A 109 -16.60 15.28 -8.52
CA ASN A 109 -15.86 16.45 -8.99
C ASN A 109 -16.78 17.53 -9.55
N MET A 110 -17.83 17.16 -10.29
CA MET A 110 -18.87 18.06 -10.80
C MET A 110 -19.62 18.75 -9.64
N LEU A 111 -20.08 17.98 -8.65
CA LEU A 111 -20.76 18.51 -7.46
C LEU A 111 -19.85 19.47 -6.70
N LYS A 112 -18.59 19.11 -6.50
CA LYS A 112 -17.59 19.98 -5.88
C LYS A 112 -17.41 21.29 -6.63
N ALA A 113 -17.44 21.28 -7.97
CA ALA A 113 -17.23 22.47 -8.78
C ALA A 113 -18.36 23.51 -8.63
N LYS A 114 -19.54 23.09 -8.17
CA LYS A 114 -20.66 24.00 -7.86
C LYS A 114 -20.53 24.67 -6.49
N ALA A 115 -19.87 24.01 -5.54
CA ALA A 115 -19.70 24.55 -4.19
C ALA A 115 -18.70 25.72 -4.18
N SER A 116 -19.16 26.87 -3.69
CA SER A 116 -18.34 28.08 -3.48
C SER A 116 -17.86 28.24 -2.04
N THR A 117 -18.37 27.41 -1.12
CA THR A 117 -18.03 27.45 0.31
C THR A 117 -16.62 26.91 0.56
N PRO A 118 -15.94 27.32 1.66
CA PRO A 118 -14.60 26.85 1.97
C PRO A 118 -14.52 25.37 2.36
N TYR A 119 -15.63 24.79 2.83
CA TYR A 119 -15.73 23.36 3.14
C TYR A 119 -16.84 22.70 2.32
N VAL A 120 -16.68 21.40 2.09
CA VAL A 120 -17.73 20.52 1.60
C VAL A 120 -17.89 19.33 2.52
N LEU A 121 -19.13 18.91 2.75
CA LEU A 121 -19.46 17.61 3.30
C LEU A 121 -19.68 16.63 2.15
N VAL A 122 -18.83 15.62 2.04
CA VAL A 122 -19.00 14.50 1.11
C VAL A 122 -19.91 13.47 1.78
N ALA A 123 -21.21 13.60 1.56
CA ALA A 123 -22.26 12.76 2.16
C ALA A 123 -22.45 11.45 1.38
N ARG A 124 -21.37 10.70 1.19
CA ARG A 124 -21.43 9.40 0.49
C ARG A 124 -22.23 8.38 1.30
N ASP A 125 -23.02 7.60 0.59
CA ASP A 125 -23.82 6.48 1.10
C ASP A 125 -24.80 6.85 2.24
N VAL A 126 -25.08 8.14 2.46
CA VAL A 126 -26.02 8.61 3.48
C VAL A 126 -27.45 8.28 3.06
N VAL A 127 -28.22 7.73 4.01
CA VAL A 127 -29.64 7.34 3.84
C VAL A 127 -30.58 8.03 4.82
N HIS A 128 -30.03 8.65 5.87
CA HIS A 128 -30.79 9.54 6.74
C HIS A 128 -29.87 10.60 7.34
N PHE A 129 -30.44 11.78 7.58
CA PHE A 129 -29.72 12.93 8.10
C PHE A 129 -30.49 13.52 9.28
N SER A 130 -29.79 13.90 10.35
CA SER A 130 -30.41 14.52 11.52
C SER A 130 -29.38 15.32 12.33
N TRP A 131 -29.82 15.88 13.46
CA TRP A 131 -28.95 16.61 14.40
C TRP A 131 -27.78 15.78 14.94
N PHE A 132 -27.82 14.44 14.86
CA PHE A 132 -26.68 13.59 15.22
C PHE A 132 -25.46 13.81 14.32
N THR A 133 -25.62 14.36 13.12
CA THR A 133 -24.50 14.61 12.20
C THR A 133 -23.49 15.60 12.77
N GLN A 134 -23.94 16.61 13.53
CA GLN A 134 -23.08 17.61 14.18
C GLN A 134 -22.04 18.21 13.21
N ILE A 135 -22.47 18.89 12.14
CA ILE A 135 -21.55 19.45 11.12
C ILE A 135 -20.56 20.44 11.75
N GLU A 136 -21.03 21.26 12.69
CA GLU A 136 -20.24 22.26 13.39
C GLU A 136 -19.07 21.65 14.15
N ARG A 137 -19.28 20.46 14.73
CA ARG A 137 -18.25 19.70 15.42
C ARG A 137 -17.09 19.35 14.49
N GLN A 138 -17.40 18.89 13.28
CA GLN A 138 -16.43 18.53 12.26
C GLN A 138 -15.72 19.76 11.68
N ILE A 139 -16.44 20.86 11.42
CA ILE A 139 -15.83 22.14 11.01
C ILE A 139 -14.84 22.64 12.07
N ARG A 140 -15.21 22.53 13.36
CA ARG A 140 -14.36 22.99 14.45
C ARG A 140 -13.02 22.26 14.48
N VAL A 141 -13.03 20.93 14.30
CA VAL A 141 -11.80 20.14 14.25
C VAL A 141 -10.89 20.57 13.09
N VAL A 142 -11.43 20.68 11.88
CA VAL A 142 -10.63 21.07 10.70
C VAL A 142 -10.15 22.53 10.77
N SER A 143 -10.91 23.42 11.44
CA SER A 143 -10.54 24.84 11.55
C SER A 143 -9.59 25.15 12.69
N GLN A 144 -9.64 24.40 13.80
CA GLN A 144 -8.83 24.68 14.99
C GLN A 144 -7.52 23.89 15.05
N ILE A 145 -7.42 22.74 14.38
CA ILE A 145 -6.20 21.92 14.34
C ILE A 145 -5.54 22.11 12.97
N PRO A 146 -4.48 22.93 12.82
CA PRO A 146 -3.98 23.35 11.51
C PRO A 146 -3.52 22.21 10.59
N THR A 147 -3.07 21.10 11.16
CA THR A 147 -2.60 19.92 10.43
C THR A 147 -3.75 19.03 9.92
N VAL A 148 -4.93 19.15 10.52
CA VAL A 148 -6.11 18.35 10.14
C VAL A 148 -6.85 19.03 9.00
N LYS A 149 -7.03 18.30 7.89
CA LYS A 149 -7.73 18.81 6.69
C LYS A 149 -9.04 18.11 6.40
N VAL A 150 -9.27 16.97 7.05
CA VAL A 150 -10.46 16.13 6.86
C VAL A 150 -10.98 15.71 8.22
N ALA A 151 -12.29 15.84 8.45
CA ALA A 151 -12.97 15.35 9.64
C ALA A 151 -14.23 14.59 9.24
N GLY A 152 -14.45 13.41 9.80
CA GLY A 152 -15.70 12.67 9.66
C GLY A 152 -16.39 12.41 11.00
N GLY A 153 -17.42 11.60 10.94
CA GLY A 153 -18.13 11.08 12.10
C GLY A 153 -18.18 9.55 12.08
N ALA A 154 -18.68 8.99 13.17
CA ALA A 154 -19.16 7.62 13.19
C ALA A 154 -20.30 7.44 12.19
N PHE A 155 -20.61 6.19 11.87
CA PHE A 155 -21.78 5.87 11.07
C PHE A 155 -22.46 4.61 11.58
N ARG A 156 -23.77 4.55 11.35
CA ARG A 156 -24.61 3.41 11.68
C ARG A 156 -25.40 2.98 10.46
N ASN A 157 -25.40 1.67 10.18
CA ASN A 157 -26.20 1.13 9.08
C ASN A 157 -27.67 0.91 9.47
N ILE A 158 -28.52 0.62 8.48
CA ILE A 158 -29.96 0.39 8.71
C ILE A 158 -30.26 -0.79 9.63
N SER A 159 -29.40 -1.82 9.64
CA SER A 159 -29.50 -2.98 10.54
C SER A 159 -29.04 -2.68 11.96
N GLY A 160 -28.40 -1.52 12.16
CA GLY A 160 -28.03 -0.99 13.45
C GLY A 160 -26.63 -1.24 13.95
N HIS A 161 -25.74 -1.69 13.07
CA HIS A 161 -24.33 -1.78 13.37
C HIS A 161 -23.72 -0.38 13.31
N TRP A 162 -23.12 0.04 14.42
CA TRP A 162 -22.42 1.30 14.57
C TRP A 162 -20.91 1.07 14.43
N LYS A 163 -20.22 2.00 13.77
CA LYS A 163 -18.76 2.03 13.65
C LYS A 163 -18.24 3.44 13.83
N ALA A 164 -17.10 3.57 14.53
CA ALA A 164 -16.37 4.83 14.61
C ALA A 164 -15.79 5.28 13.24
N GLY A 165 -15.53 4.32 12.34
CA GLY A 165 -15.10 4.58 10.97
C GLY A 165 -13.65 5.03 10.79
N CYS A 166 -12.81 4.87 11.81
CA CYS A 166 -11.38 5.19 11.75
C CYS A 166 -10.56 3.98 11.31
N VAL A 167 -9.73 4.17 10.27
CA VAL A 167 -8.84 3.14 9.76
C VAL A 167 -7.42 3.70 9.65
N GLN A 168 -6.44 2.94 10.13
CA GLN A 168 -5.01 3.16 9.88
C GLN A 168 -4.62 2.47 8.59
N THR A 169 -3.73 3.10 7.82
CA THR A 169 -3.16 2.50 6.62
C THR A 169 -1.65 2.41 6.74
N LYS A 170 -1.07 1.35 6.18
CA LYS A 170 0.37 1.20 6.06
C LYS A 170 0.69 0.92 4.60
N LEU A 171 1.30 1.88 3.93
CA LEU A 171 1.84 1.72 2.59
C LEU A 171 3.35 1.60 2.69
N LEU A 172 3.85 0.36 2.68
CA LEU A 172 5.25 0.04 2.88
C LEU A 172 5.63 -1.17 2.01
N ASN A 173 6.78 -1.11 1.34
CA ASN A 173 7.35 -2.23 0.58
C ASN A 173 6.35 -2.88 -0.39
N TYR A 174 5.63 -2.08 -1.19
CA TYR A 174 4.63 -2.57 -2.14
C TYR A 174 3.40 -3.25 -1.50
N VAL A 175 3.18 -3.08 -0.19
CA VAL A 175 2.01 -3.56 0.54
C VAL A 175 1.20 -2.38 1.03
N LEU A 176 -0.10 -2.41 0.77
CA LEU A 176 -1.09 -1.51 1.35
C LEU A 176 -1.95 -2.28 2.33
N GLU A 177 -1.80 -2.00 3.60
CA GLU A 177 -2.56 -2.61 4.69
C GLU A 177 -3.56 -1.62 5.29
N TYR A 178 -4.75 -2.11 5.61
CA TYR A 178 -5.81 -1.38 6.30
C TYR A 178 -6.14 -2.07 7.63
N GLN A 179 -6.08 -1.31 8.71
CA GLN A 179 -6.41 -1.78 10.06
C GLN A 179 -7.44 -0.85 10.71
N GLU A 180 -8.59 -1.39 11.11
CA GLU A 180 -9.58 -0.61 11.88
C GLU A 180 -8.97 -0.20 13.24
N GLY A 181 -9.09 1.08 13.61
CA GLY A 181 -8.57 1.61 14.86
C GLY A 181 -7.76 2.90 14.71
N TYR A 182 -7.13 3.32 15.82
CA TYR A 182 -6.34 4.54 15.90
C TYR A 182 -5.21 4.43 16.91
N PHE A 183 -4.10 5.15 16.65
CA PHE A 183 -2.96 5.25 17.57
C PHE A 183 -3.07 6.45 18.53
N HIS A 184 -3.65 7.55 18.05
CA HIS A 184 -3.70 8.82 18.79
C HIS A 184 -5.08 9.47 18.67
N SER A 185 -5.46 10.24 19.69
CA SER A 185 -6.68 11.03 19.71
C SER A 185 -6.44 12.43 20.27
N GLN A 186 -7.30 13.37 19.90
CA GLN A 186 -7.30 14.73 20.43
C GLN A 186 -8.72 15.27 20.41
N ASN A 187 -9.12 16.00 21.45
CA ASN A 187 -10.46 16.58 21.58
C ASN A 187 -11.56 15.54 21.34
N ALA A 188 -11.44 14.34 21.92
CA ALA A 188 -12.36 13.21 21.72
C ALA A 188 -12.53 12.70 20.27
N CYS A 189 -11.72 13.16 19.32
CA CYS A 189 -11.68 12.65 17.95
C CYS A 189 -10.42 11.80 17.73
N MET A 190 -10.52 10.78 16.89
CA MET A 190 -9.45 9.83 16.58
C MET A 190 -8.66 10.31 15.36
N PHE A 191 -7.33 10.22 15.37
CA PHE A 191 -6.52 10.41 14.18
C PHE A 191 -6.54 9.16 13.31
N CYS A 192 -6.88 9.34 12.04
CA CYS A 192 -7.07 8.26 11.08
C CYS A 192 -6.21 8.50 9.84
N ASP A 193 -6.11 7.46 9.02
CA ASP A 193 -5.48 7.51 7.71
C ASP A 193 -6.53 7.41 6.59
N PHE A 194 -7.64 6.74 6.87
CA PHE A 194 -8.79 6.60 6.01
C PHE A 194 -10.06 6.67 6.86
N LEU A 195 -11.11 7.30 6.33
CA LEU A 195 -12.44 7.28 6.92
C LEU A 195 -13.31 6.35 6.12
N GLN A 196 -14.09 5.50 6.77
CA GLN A 196 -15.06 4.61 6.09
C GLN A 196 -16.37 5.33 5.77
N GLY A 197 -16.83 6.22 6.63
CA GLY A 197 -18.09 6.95 6.48
C GLY A 197 -17.98 8.28 5.74
N PRO A 198 -19.03 9.11 5.77
CA PRO A 198 -19.03 10.49 5.27
C PRO A 198 -17.98 11.35 5.96
N PHE A 199 -17.52 12.38 5.25
CA PHE A 199 -16.51 13.28 5.78
C PHE A 199 -16.62 14.69 5.22
N LEU A 200 -16.21 15.65 6.05
CA LEU A 200 -15.99 17.04 5.72
C LEU A 200 -14.53 17.26 5.34
N THR A 201 -14.28 18.04 4.30
CA THR A 201 -12.94 18.48 3.91
C THR A 201 -12.98 19.90 3.35
N LYS A 202 -11.80 20.50 3.18
CA LYS A 202 -11.68 21.76 2.43
C LYS A 202 -12.07 21.54 0.97
N THR A 203 -12.82 22.48 0.42
CA THR A 203 -13.34 22.38 -0.95
C THR A 203 -12.21 22.29 -1.99
N ASP A 204 -11.16 23.09 -1.84
CA ASP A 204 -9.99 23.10 -2.74
C ASP A 204 -9.19 21.80 -2.72
N LEU A 205 -9.22 21.06 -1.61
CA LEU A 205 -8.52 19.79 -1.42
C LEU A 205 -9.27 18.58 -2.01
N PHE A 206 -10.59 18.69 -2.19
CA PHE A 206 -11.40 17.58 -2.69
C PHE A 206 -11.34 17.50 -4.22
N LYS A 207 -10.70 16.43 -4.71
CA LYS A 207 -10.66 16.06 -6.13
C LYS A 207 -10.37 14.57 -6.27
N LEU A 208 -11.29 13.83 -6.87
CA LEU A 208 -11.16 12.40 -7.13
C LEU A 208 -10.51 12.15 -8.51
N ASP A 209 -9.83 11.02 -8.64
CA ASP A 209 -9.25 10.57 -9.91
C ASP A 209 -10.33 9.83 -10.72
N GLU A 210 -10.71 10.42 -11.85
CA GLU A 210 -11.78 9.91 -12.72
C GLU A 210 -11.38 8.66 -13.51
N SER A 211 -10.10 8.28 -13.51
CA SER A 211 -9.60 7.07 -14.18
C SER A 211 -9.75 5.80 -13.34
N LEU A 212 -10.09 5.94 -12.05
CA LEU A 212 -10.19 4.83 -11.12
C LEU A 212 -11.63 4.29 -10.99
N PRO A 213 -11.81 2.99 -10.70
CA PRO A 213 -13.12 2.41 -10.40
C PRO A 213 -13.76 3.08 -9.17
N ASN A 214 -15.08 3.23 -9.20
CA ASN A 214 -15.89 3.89 -8.18
C ASN A 214 -15.61 3.41 -6.77
N GLU A 215 -15.29 2.13 -6.61
CA GLU A 215 -15.04 1.48 -5.33
C GLU A 215 -13.76 1.99 -4.64
N VAL A 216 -12.73 2.41 -5.40
CA VAL A 216 -11.38 2.72 -4.89
C VAL A 216 -10.97 4.18 -5.04
N VAL A 217 -11.87 5.05 -5.52
CA VAL A 217 -11.58 6.48 -5.73
C VAL A 217 -11.27 7.22 -4.43
N PHE A 218 -11.90 6.80 -3.31
CA PHE A 218 -11.69 7.42 -2.01
C PHE A 218 -10.41 6.92 -1.36
N GLU A 219 -10.08 5.65 -1.52
CA GLU A 219 -8.83 5.01 -1.11
C GLU A 219 -7.65 5.76 -1.74
N ASP A 220 -7.69 6.02 -3.05
CA ASP A 220 -6.70 6.88 -3.72
C ASP A 220 -6.61 8.28 -3.13
N TRP A 221 -7.75 8.93 -2.89
CA TRP A 221 -7.79 10.29 -2.38
C TRP A 221 -7.16 10.35 -0.98
N PHE A 222 -7.54 9.47 -0.06
CA PHE A 222 -6.96 9.41 1.28
C PHE A 222 -5.46 9.06 1.27
N LEU A 223 -5.00 8.19 0.37
CA LEU A 223 -3.56 7.95 0.18
C LEU A 223 -2.81 9.22 -0.24
N ARG A 224 -3.39 10.05 -1.11
CA ARG A 224 -2.82 11.36 -1.49
C ARG A 224 -2.79 12.34 -0.31
N ILE A 225 -3.89 12.43 0.45
CA ILE A 225 -3.99 13.29 1.64
C ILE A 225 -2.84 13.00 2.61
N ARG A 226 -2.57 11.73 2.87
CA ARG A 226 -1.44 11.31 3.72
C ARG A 226 -0.08 11.62 3.12
N LYS A 227 0.10 11.32 1.83
CA LYS A 227 1.36 11.60 1.11
C LYS A 227 1.73 13.09 1.13
N ASP A 228 0.72 13.96 1.17
CA ASP A 228 0.86 15.41 1.26
C ASP A 228 1.03 15.91 2.71
N GLY A 229 1.07 14.99 3.69
CA GLY A 229 1.30 15.28 5.10
C GLY A 229 0.09 15.86 5.84
N HIS A 230 -1.11 15.71 5.27
CA HIS A 230 -2.34 16.16 5.91
C HIS A 230 -2.89 15.09 6.86
N GLN A 231 -3.42 15.53 7.99
CA GLN A 231 -4.05 14.65 8.97
C GLN A 231 -5.55 14.57 8.75
N VAL A 232 -6.11 13.41 9.11
CA VAL A 232 -7.52 13.07 9.01
C VAL A 232 -8.01 12.70 10.40
N MET A 233 -9.23 13.09 10.76
CA MET A 233 -9.84 12.71 12.04
C MET A 233 -11.26 12.18 11.87
N THR A 234 -11.73 11.37 12.82
CA THR A 234 -13.16 11.08 13.00
C THR A 234 -13.59 11.41 14.42
N CYS A 235 -14.74 12.05 14.56
CA CYS A 235 -15.34 12.39 15.84
C CYS A 235 -16.53 11.45 16.09
N PRO A 236 -16.41 10.45 16.98
CA PRO A 236 -17.43 9.40 17.11
C PRO A 236 -18.77 9.88 17.70
N ASP A 237 -18.78 11.08 18.30
CA ASP A 237 -19.96 11.79 18.78
C ASP A 237 -20.81 12.41 17.65
N ALA A 238 -20.19 12.69 16.49
CA ALA A 238 -20.90 12.96 15.25
C ALA A 238 -21.26 11.63 14.58
N MET A 239 -22.50 11.47 14.11
CA MET A 239 -22.97 10.22 13.54
C MET A 239 -23.81 10.42 12.27
N TYR A 240 -23.49 9.64 11.25
CA TYR A 240 -24.26 9.53 10.01
C TYR A 240 -25.03 8.22 9.96
N PHE A 241 -26.14 8.20 9.20
CA PHE A 241 -26.85 6.96 8.88
C PHE A 241 -26.58 6.60 7.44
N THR A 242 -25.95 5.46 7.20
CA THR A 242 -25.46 5.10 5.88
C THR A 242 -25.88 3.70 5.46
N LEU A 243 -25.80 3.46 4.16
CA LEU A 243 -25.58 2.12 3.62
C LEU A 243 -24.10 2.00 3.24
N ASP A 244 -23.63 0.78 3.02
CA ASP A 244 -22.24 0.55 2.61
C ASP A 244 -22.26 -0.27 1.32
N TYR A 245 -22.43 0.44 0.21
CA TYR A 245 -22.69 -0.15 -1.09
C TYR A 245 -21.49 -0.88 -1.68
N PHE A 246 -20.27 -0.45 -1.34
CA PHE A 246 -19.05 -0.95 -1.97
C PHE A 246 -18.24 -1.89 -1.10
N SER A 247 -18.48 -1.98 0.22
CA SER A 247 -17.67 -2.87 1.08
C SER A 247 -17.71 -4.34 0.67
N TYR A 248 -18.88 -4.87 0.28
CA TYR A 248 -18.96 -6.26 -0.18
C TYR A 248 -18.07 -6.49 -1.40
N THR A 249 -18.20 -5.66 -2.44
CA THR A 249 -17.40 -5.78 -3.66
C THR A 249 -15.92 -5.60 -3.35
N LYS A 250 -15.53 -4.60 -2.55
CA LYS A 250 -14.13 -4.38 -2.14
C LYS A 250 -13.53 -5.57 -1.39
N SER A 251 -14.33 -6.26 -0.58
CA SER A 251 -13.89 -7.40 0.23
C SER A 251 -13.82 -8.72 -0.56
N THR A 252 -14.44 -8.79 -1.75
CA THR A 252 -14.58 -10.05 -2.50
C THR A 252 -13.92 -10.04 -3.88
N LYS A 253 -13.70 -8.86 -4.48
CA LYS A 253 -13.24 -8.73 -5.86
C LYS A 253 -11.86 -8.09 -5.98
N LYS A 254 -10.85 -8.89 -6.37
CA LYS A 254 -9.46 -8.43 -6.60
C LYS A 254 -9.37 -7.40 -7.73
N ASP A 255 -10.14 -7.57 -8.80
CA ASP A 255 -10.10 -6.76 -10.03
C ASP A 255 -10.42 -5.29 -9.78
N VAL A 256 -11.28 -5.01 -8.79
CA VAL A 256 -11.59 -3.65 -8.33
C VAL A 256 -10.35 -2.90 -7.82
N TRP A 257 -9.43 -3.62 -7.19
CA TRP A 257 -8.20 -3.05 -6.63
C TRP A 257 -7.07 -2.92 -7.66
N THR A 258 -7.14 -3.64 -8.80
CA THR A 258 -6.06 -3.66 -9.80
C THR A 258 -5.68 -2.27 -10.31
N PRO A 259 -6.61 -1.35 -10.67
CA PRO A 259 -6.23 -0.02 -11.14
C PRO A 259 -5.53 0.82 -10.07
N LEU A 260 -5.99 0.75 -8.82
CA LEU A 260 -5.33 1.42 -7.69
C LEU A 260 -3.93 0.81 -7.45
N ALA A 261 -3.83 -0.52 -7.47
CA ALA A 261 -2.59 -1.24 -7.28
C ALA A 261 -1.55 -0.90 -8.36
N LYS A 262 -1.98 -0.78 -9.62
CA LYS A 262 -1.15 -0.32 -10.73
C LYS A 262 -0.69 1.13 -10.55
N LYS A 263 -1.61 2.03 -10.18
CA LYS A 263 -1.30 3.46 -9.97
C LYS A 263 -0.25 3.67 -8.88
N TRP A 264 -0.34 2.90 -7.78
CA TRP A 264 0.52 3.07 -6.61
C TRP A 264 1.69 2.07 -6.54
N GLY A 265 1.79 1.15 -7.51
CA GLY A 265 2.77 0.07 -7.50
C GLY A 265 2.64 -0.80 -6.25
N ILE A 266 1.48 -1.44 -6.06
CA ILE A 266 1.16 -2.26 -4.88
C ILE A 266 1.04 -3.72 -5.29
N ASN A 267 1.87 -4.59 -4.73
CA ASN A 267 1.77 -6.03 -4.92
C ASN A 267 0.74 -6.69 -4.01
N ARG A 268 0.45 -6.13 -2.84
CA ARG A 268 -0.49 -6.72 -1.88
C ARG A 268 -1.42 -5.67 -1.29
N VAL A 269 -2.71 -5.97 -1.26
CA VAL A 269 -3.70 -5.20 -0.47
C VAL A 269 -4.20 -6.11 0.65
N LEU A 270 -4.01 -5.67 1.89
CA LEU A 270 -4.48 -6.34 3.09
C LEU A 270 -5.62 -5.52 3.67
N LEU A 271 -6.81 -6.11 3.72
CA LEU A 271 -7.99 -5.50 4.30
C LEU A 271 -8.28 -6.07 5.69
N PRO A 272 -9.13 -5.42 6.48
CA PRO A 272 -9.59 -5.97 7.74
C PRO A 272 -10.17 -7.39 7.58
N GLN A 273 -10.26 -8.14 8.69
CA GLN A 273 -10.73 -9.53 8.72
C GLN A 273 -9.86 -10.53 7.93
N GLY A 274 -8.60 -10.19 7.63
CA GLY A 274 -7.63 -11.11 7.03
C GLY A 274 -7.78 -11.31 5.52
N ILE A 275 -8.52 -10.42 4.85
CA ILE A 275 -8.70 -10.49 3.40
C ILE A 275 -7.43 -9.99 2.70
N LYS A 276 -6.90 -10.79 1.78
CA LYS A 276 -5.65 -10.51 1.06
C LYS A 276 -5.84 -10.59 -0.44
N PHE A 277 -5.47 -9.53 -1.14
CA PHE A 277 -5.35 -9.52 -2.60
C PHE A 277 -3.88 -9.43 -3.01
N SER A 278 -3.48 -10.30 -3.94
CA SER A 278 -2.12 -10.40 -4.43
C SER A 278 -2.05 -10.13 -5.93
N PHE A 279 -1.17 -9.22 -6.34
CA PHE A 279 -0.95 -8.80 -7.71
C PHE A 279 0.41 -9.27 -8.23
N SER A 280 0.41 -9.81 -9.45
CA SER A 280 1.63 -10.16 -10.18
C SER A 280 2.38 -8.90 -10.62
N CYS A 281 3.63 -9.04 -11.09
CA CYS A 281 4.35 -7.89 -11.66
C CYS A 281 3.65 -7.33 -12.91
N ASP A 282 2.99 -8.19 -13.71
CA ASP A 282 2.24 -7.77 -14.89
C ASP A 282 0.97 -7.00 -14.53
N ASP A 283 0.24 -7.46 -13.50
CA ASP A 283 -1.01 -6.85 -13.05
C ASP A 283 -0.79 -5.34 -12.76
N ILE A 284 0.35 -5.00 -12.17
CA ILE A 284 0.70 -3.62 -11.78
C ILE A 284 1.72 -2.95 -12.69
N GLY A 285 2.18 -3.62 -13.76
CA GLY A 285 3.12 -3.07 -14.74
C GLY A 285 4.47 -2.66 -14.15
N VAL A 286 5.00 -3.41 -13.17
CA VAL A 286 6.32 -3.15 -12.58
C VAL A 286 7.37 -4.09 -13.16
N SER A 287 8.60 -3.59 -13.31
CA SER A 287 9.74 -4.40 -13.74
C SER A 287 10.64 -4.77 -12.56
N CYS A 288 11.37 -5.88 -12.67
CA CYS A 288 12.33 -6.33 -11.66
C CYS A 288 13.68 -5.62 -11.78
N LYS A 289 13.62 -4.29 -11.82
CA LYS A 289 14.78 -3.39 -11.86
C LYS A 289 14.56 -2.29 -10.84
N ALA A 290 15.25 -2.40 -9.71
CA ALA A 290 15.24 -1.38 -8.67
C ALA A 290 16.60 -0.65 -8.62
N THR A 291 16.57 0.67 -8.52
CA THR A 291 17.80 1.48 -8.44
C THR A 291 18.21 1.66 -6.99
N HIS A 292 17.47 2.51 -6.27
CA HIS A 292 17.67 2.79 -4.85
C HIS A 292 16.41 2.47 -4.02
N GLU A 293 15.46 1.77 -4.63
CA GLU A 293 14.25 1.23 -4.03
C GLU A 293 14.46 -0.25 -3.68
N LEU A 294 13.57 -0.80 -2.83
CA LEU A 294 13.39 -2.24 -2.76
C LEU A 294 12.84 -2.78 -4.09
N LEU A 295 13.19 -4.03 -4.40
CA LEU A 295 12.54 -4.84 -5.42
C LEU A 295 11.06 -5.06 -5.04
N PRO A 296 10.14 -4.99 -6.02
CA PRO A 296 8.76 -5.40 -5.82
C PRO A 296 8.64 -6.82 -5.28
N ILE A 297 7.64 -7.11 -4.45
CA ILE A 297 7.44 -8.43 -3.84
C ILE A 297 7.32 -9.52 -4.92
N CYS A 298 6.61 -9.24 -6.01
CA CYS A 298 6.46 -10.18 -7.11
C CYS A 298 7.81 -10.57 -7.74
N CYS A 299 8.82 -9.68 -7.74
CA CYS A 299 10.16 -9.98 -8.23
C CYS A 299 10.93 -10.90 -7.28
N LEU A 300 10.78 -10.70 -5.96
CA LEU A 300 11.38 -11.57 -4.96
C LEU A 300 10.75 -12.97 -4.99
N GLU A 301 9.46 -13.07 -5.28
CA GLU A 301 8.76 -14.35 -5.46
C GLU A 301 9.21 -15.06 -6.74
N GLU A 302 9.38 -14.34 -7.86
CA GLU A 302 9.91 -14.93 -9.09
C GLU A 302 11.38 -15.34 -8.96
N TYR A 303 12.18 -14.58 -8.22
CA TYR A 303 13.55 -14.98 -7.90
C TYR A 303 13.57 -16.26 -7.06
N ALA A 304 12.79 -16.33 -5.98
CA ALA A 304 12.67 -17.55 -5.18
C ALA A 304 12.13 -18.74 -6.00
N HIS A 305 11.19 -18.48 -6.93
CA HIS A 305 10.69 -19.50 -7.85
C HIS A 305 11.81 -20.06 -8.74
N LEU A 306 12.63 -19.20 -9.34
CA LEU A 306 13.76 -19.63 -10.17
C LEU A 306 14.72 -20.50 -9.38
N LEU A 307 15.13 -20.07 -8.18
CA LEU A 307 16.03 -20.85 -7.32
C LEU A 307 15.42 -22.20 -6.95
N THR A 308 14.12 -22.25 -6.69
CA THR A 308 13.41 -23.51 -6.39
C THR A 308 13.39 -24.46 -7.59
N VAL A 309 13.14 -23.93 -8.80
CA VAL A 309 13.19 -24.73 -10.04
C VAL A 309 14.60 -25.25 -10.29
N LEU A 310 15.62 -24.41 -10.10
CA LEU A 310 17.02 -24.81 -10.24
C LEU A 310 17.41 -25.87 -9.22
N GLN A 311 17.06 -25.68 -7.94
CA GLN A 311 17.33 -26.65 -6.87
C GLN A 311 16.77 -28.02 -7.24
N LYS A 312 15.50 -28.08 -7.63
CA LYS A 312 14.85 -29.33 -8.05
C LYS A 312 15.54 -29.95 -9.27
N PHE A 313 15.85 -29.15 -10.29
CA PHE A 313 16.56 -29.61 -11.48
C PHE A 313 17.91 -30.24 -11.16
N CYS A 314 18.66 -29.60 -10.25
CA CYS A 314 19.97 -30.05 -9.80
C CYS A 314 19.89 -31.31 -8.94
N ASP A 315 18.91 -31.41 -8.03
CA ASP A 315 18.71 -32.59 -7.19
C ASP A 315 18.39 -33.83 -8.05
N GLU A 316 17.52 -33.69 -9.06
CA GLU A 316 17.17 -34.78 -9.99
C GLU A 316 18.35 -35.28 -10.83
N ARG A 317 19.42 -34.48 -10.96
CA ARG A 317 20.56 -34.73 -11.85
C ARG A 317 21.90 -34.84 -11.12
N ASN A 318 21.89 -34.80 -9.78
CA ASN A 318 23.10 -34.78 -8.96
C ASN A 318 24.09 -33.68 -9.41
N ILE A 319 23.58 -32.46 -9.58
CA ILE A 319 24.38 -31.28 -9.96
C ILE A 319 24.63 -30.42 -8.71
N SER A 320 25.88 -30.03 -8.49
CA SER A 320 26.27 -29.22 -7.33
C SER A 320 26.28 -27.75 -7.71
N PHE A 321 25.54 -26.95 -6.96
CA PHE A 321 25.61 -25.50 -7.01
C PHE A 321 25.52 -24.93 -5.59
N GLU A 322 25.96 -23.69 -5.42
CA GLU A 322 25.85 -22.92 -4.18
C GLU A 322 25.44 -21.49 -4.51
N LEU A 323 24.62 -20.89 -3.64
CA LEU A 323 24.46 -19.43 -3.64
C LEU A 323 25.83 -18.75 -3.47
N ASP A 324 26.04 -17.66 -4.20
CA ASP A 324 27.27 -16.87 -4.13
C ASP A 324 26.98 -15.38 -3.86
N SER A 325 28.03 -14.61 -3.56
CA SER A 325 28.06 -13.15 -3.52
C SER A 325 26.83 -12.51 -2.84
N GLY A 326 25.98 -11.77 -3.55
CA GLY A 326 24.81 -11.09 -2.95
C GLY A 326 23.72 -12.08 -2.52
N SER A 327 23.54 -13.15 -3.28
CA SER A 327 22.51 -14.16 -3.06
C SER A 327 22.70 -14.92 -1.75
N ILE A 328 23.93 -15.33 -1.43
CA ILE A 328 24.24 -15.97 -0.14
C ILE A 328 24.14 -14.98 1.03
N LEU A 329 24.50 -13.71 0.82
CA LEU A 329 24.31 -12.68 1.84
C LEU A 329 22.83 -12.45 2.15
N GLY A 330 21.96 -12.56 1.14
CA GLY A 330 20.52 -12.60 1.28
C GLY A 330 20.10 -13.65 2.30
N GLY A 331 20.48 -14.91 2.09
CA GLY A 331 20.12 -16.02 2.97
C GLY A 331 20.71 -15.96 4.39
N VAL A 332 21.77 -15.16 4.61
CA VAL A 332 22.33 -14.91 5.95
C VAL A 332 21.61 -13.78 6.67
N LYS A 333 21.30 -12.68 5.97
CA LYS A 333 20.67 -11.48 6.57
C LYS A 333 19.16 -11.62 6.72
N PHE A 334 18.56 -12.26 5.75
CA PHE A 334 17.13 -12.43 5.61
C PHE A 334 16.84 -13.93 5.57
N ASP A 335 15.66 -14.32 5.99
CA ASP A 335 15.12 -15.66 5.70
C ASP A 335 14.70 -15.74 4.21
N GLY A 336 15.59 -15.31 3.31
CA GLY A 336 15.22 -14.86 1.98
C GLY A 336 16.35 -14.24 1.16
N LEU A 337 15.96 -13.31 0.28
CA LEU A 337 16.82 -12.65 -0.70
C LEU A 337 17.12 -11.22 -0.24
N LEU A 338 18.21 -10.61 -0.72
CA LEU A 338 18.42 -9.18 -0.53
C LEU A 338 17.33 -8.42 -1.30
N PRO A 339 16.44 -7.67 -0.61
CA PRO A 339 15.30 -7.06 -1.27
C PRO A 339 15.68 -5.81 -2.08
N TYR A 340 16.96 -5.52 -2.25
CA TYR A 340 17.50 -4.38 -2.99
C TYR A 340 18.65 -4.79 -3.91
N ASP A 341 18.75 -6.08 -4.22
CA ASP A 341 19.81 -6.57 -5.10
C ASP A 341 19.66 -6.05 -6.54
N ALA A 342 20.74 -6.14 -7.31
CA ALA A 342 20.74 -5.81 -8.74
C ALA A 342 20.51 -7.04 -9.63
N ASP A 343 21.00 -8.18 -9.16
CA ASP A 343 21.11 -9.46 -9.83
C ASP A 343 21.21 -10.57 -8.78
N GLY A 344 21.40 -11.81 -9.23
CA GLY A 344 21.77 -12.93 -8.36
C GLY A 344 23.04 -13.61 -8.84
N ASP A 345 23.71 -14.31 -7.93
CA ASP A 345 24.98 -14.99 -8.20
C ASP A 345 24.92 -16.41 -7.65
N LEU A 346 25.32 -17.37 -8.48
CA LEU A 346 25.47 -18.78 -8.14
C LEU A 346 26.82 -19.28 -8.63
N ILE A 347 27.39 -20.23 -7.90
CA ILE A 347 28.51 -21.04 -8.40
C ILE A 347 28.06 -22.47 -8.64
N MET A 348 28.61 -23.10 -9.68
CA MET A 348 28.39 -24.50 -10.03
C MET A 348 29.72 -25.17 -10.38
N MET A 349 29.83 -26.49 -10.26
CA MET A 349 31.03 -27.20 -10.74
C MET A 349 31.26 -26.93 -12.25
N SER A 350 32.46 -26.49 -12.63
CA SER A 350 32.83 -26.26 -14.04
C SER A 350 32.64 -27.51 -14.90
N THR A 351 32.79 -28.71 -14.32
CA THR A 351 32.54 -29.99 -14.99
C THR A 351 31.06 -30.27 -15.29
N GLN A 352 30.13 -29.50 -14.71
CA GLN A 352 28.68 -29.73 -14.82
C GLN A 352 27.96 -28.60 -15.57
N ILE A 353 28.61 -27.44 -15.78
CA ILE A 353 27.98 -26.26 -16.37
C ILE A 353 27.54 -26.44 -17.83
N GLU A 354 28.15 -27.38 -18.55
CA GLU A 354 27.79 -27.73 -19.94
C GLU A 354 26.32 -28.19 -20.06
N ILE A 355 25.68 -28.61 -18.96
CA ILE A 355 24.26 -28.95 -18.95
C ILE A 355 23.37 -27.84 -19.50
N PHE A 356 23.77 -26.56 -19.34
CA PHE A 356 23.01 -25.39 -19.80
C PHE A 356 23.20 -25.10 -21.30
N SER A 357 24.17 -25.74 -21.95
CA SER A 357 24.33 -25.66 -23.41
C SER A 357 23.25 -26.46 -24.14
N LYS A 358 22.69 -27.49 -23.50
CA LYS A 358 21.72 -28.42 -24.09
C LYS A 358 20.34 -27.79 -24.28
N ASP A 359 19.73 -28.05 -25.43
CA ASP A 359 18.41 -27.48 -25.76
C ASP A 359 17.28 -28.05 -24.90
N GLU A 360 17.37 -29.32 -24.50
CA GLU A 360 16.46 -29.93 -23.52
C GLU A 360 16.44 -29.18 -22.18
N THR A 361 17.61 -28.79 -21.67
CA THR A 361 17.74 -27.98 -20.44
C THR A 361 17.14 -26.60 -20.64
N LYS A 362 17.46 -25.91 -21.74
CA LYS A 362 16.88 -24.60 -22.04
C LYS A 362 15.36 -24.67 -22.15
N GLN A 363 14.82 -25.72 -22.77
CA GLN A 363 13.38 -25.93 -22.91
C GLN A 363 12.71 -26.22 -21.56
N TYR A 364 13.35 -27.01 -20.70
CA TYR A 364 12.87 -27.28 -19.34
C TYR A 364 12.64 -25.97 -18.56
N PHE A 365 13.63 -25.08 -18.53
CA PHE A 365 13.52 -23.80 -17.84
C PHE A 365 12.55 -22.84 -18.53
N ARG A 366 12.52 -22.81 -19.86
CA ARG A 366 11.59 -21.97 -20.63
C ARG A 366 10.13 -22.32 -20.33
N ASN A 367 9.80 -23.60 -20.19
CA ASN A 367 8.47 -24.07 -19.80
C ASN A 367 8.06 -23.64 -18.38
N LYS A 368 9.01 -23.14 -17.58
CA LYS A 368 8.79 -22.57 -16.24
C LYS A 368 8.92 -21.04 -16.22
N GLY A 369 8.95 -20.40 -17.39
CA GLY A 369 9.08 -18.94 -17.50
C GLY A 369 10.50 -18.41 -17.26
N ILE A 370 11.52 -19.27 -17.26
CA ILE A 370 12.92 -18.91 -17.00
C ILE A 370 13.72 -19.01 -18.29
N SER A 371 14.46 -17.96 -18.62
CA SER A 371 15.33 -17.94 -19.79
C SER A 371 16.74 -18.35 -19.41
N VAL A 372 17.35 -19.29 -20.14
CA VAL A 372 18.77 -19.63 -20.02
C VAL A 372 19.50 -19.16 -21.27
N TYR A 373 20.55 -18.36 -21.10
CA TYR A 373 21.25 -17.71 -22.23
C TYR A 373 22.70 -17.34 -21.87
N GLY A 374 23.47 -16.91 -22.87
CA GLY A 374 24.84 -16.40 -22.65
C GLY A 374 25.86 -17.46 -22.23
N TYR A 375 25.60 -18.74 -22.53
CA TYR A 375 26.49 -19.84 -22.19
C TYR A 375 27.92 -19.62 -22.72
N LYS A 376 28.91 -19.86 -21.87
CA LYS A 376 30.33 -19.97 -22.22
C LYS A 376 30.88 -21.27 -21.64
N PRO A 377 31.60 -22.07 -22.44
CA PRO A 377 32.14 -23.34 -21.96
C PRO A 377 33.24 -23.13 -20.90
N PRO A 378 33.44 -24.12 -20.00
CA PRO A 378 34.59 -24.14 -19.10
C PRO A 378 35.89 -24.31 -19.90
N ILE A 379 37.01 -23.93 -19.30
CA ILE A 379 38.34 -24.01 -19.92
C ILE A 379 39.21 -24.95 -19.07
N PHE A 380 40.00 -25.79 -19.71
CA PHE A 380 40.98 -26.61 -19.00
C PHE A 380 42.18 -25.76 -18.57
N ASN A 381 42.45 -25.73 -17.27
CA ASN A 381 43.62 -25.08 -16.72
C ASN A 381 44.72 -26.12 -16.49
N GLU A 382 45.74 -26.10 -17.35
CA GLU A 382 46.85 -27.06 -17.31
C GLU A 382 47.61 -27.06 -15.97
N LYS A 383 47.82 -25.87 -15.37
CA LYS A 383 48.53 -25.75 -14.09
C LYS A 383 47.78 -26.41 -12.93
N MET A 384 46.45 -26.41 -13.00
CA MET A 384 45.59 -27.00 -11.98
C MET A 384 45.17 -28.44 -12.31
N GLY A 385 45.36 -28.88 -13.55
CA GLY A 385 44.88 -30.17 -14.05
C GLY A 385 43.34 -30.31 -13.98
N LYS A 386 42.60 -29.20 -14.08
CA LYS A 386 41.15 -29.14 -13.84
C LYS A 386 40.44 -28.21 -14.82
N LEU A 387 39.15 -28.48 -15.07
CA LEU A 387 38.26 -27.51 -15.70
C LEU A 387 37.96 -26.37 -14.71
N VAL A 388 38.07 -25.14 -15.20
CA VAL A 388 37.79 -23.91 -14.46
C VAL A 388 36.87 -23.02 -15.30
N ASN A 389 36.27 -22.01 -14.69
CA ASN A 389 35.36 -21.07 -15.34
C ASN A 389 34.16 -21.80 -15.98
N GLY A 390 33.59 -21.18 -17.02
CA GLY A 390 32.29 -21.52 -17.56
C GLY A 390 31.24 -20.56 -17.00
N PHE A 391 30.20 -20.31 -17.78
CA PHE A 391 29.25 -19.27 -17.44
C PHE A 391 27.91 -19.48 -18.12
N THR A 392 26.81 -19.08 -17.48
CA THR A 392 25.50 -18.88 -18.12
C THR A 392 24.67 -17.89 -17.32
N TYR A 393 23.68 -17.27 -17.96
CA TYR A 393 22.65 -16.50 -17.27
C TYR A 393 21.38 -17.34 -17.14
N MET A 394 20.66 -17.13 -16.04
CA MET A 394 19.26 -17.50 -15.87
C MET A 394 18.44 -16.26 -15.58
N GLY A 395 17.39 -15.96 -16.34
CA GLY A 395 16.68 -14.68 -16.23
C GLY A 395 15.17 -14.79 -16.27
N PHE A 396 14.52 -13.80 -15.67
CA PHE A 396 13.08 -13.57 -15.66
C PHE A 396 12.83 -12.06 -15.61
N ARG A 397 11.87 -11.54 -16.38
CA ARG A 397 11.40 -10.13 -16.32
C ARG A 397 12.48 -9.04 -16.21
N GLY A 398 13.61 -9.24 -16.89
CA GLY A 398 14.73 -8.29 -16.89
C GLY A 398 15.62 -8.32 -15.63
N PHE A 399 15.35 -9.23 -14.70
CA PHE A 399 16.27 -9.67 -13.65
C PHE A 399 17.03 -10.91 -14.16
N TYR A 400 18.28 -11.06 -13.72
CA TYR A 400 19.12 -12.18 -14.11
C TYR A 400 19.95 -12.67 -12.94
N ILE A 401 20.32 -13.95 -13.04
CA ILE A 401 21.21 -14.64 -12.13
C ILE A 401 22.39 -15.11 -12.96
N GLU A 402 23.59 -14.78 -12.51
CA GLU A 402 24.84 -15.27 -13.04
C GLU A 402 25.15 -16.64 -12.45
N VAL A 403 25.46 -17.62 -13.31
CA VAL A 403 25.90 -18.94 -12.89
C VAL A 403 27.34 -19.13 -13.34
N TRP A 404 28.27 -19.03 -12.39
CA TRP A 404 29.70 -19.14 -12.62
C TRP A 404 30.20 -20.57 -12.37
N GLY A 405 30.97 -21.09 -13.32
CA GLY A 405 31.63 -22.38 -13.16
C GLY A 405 32.88 -22.25 -12.30
N MET A 406 32.96 -23.06 -11.24
CA MET A 406 34.10 -23.18 -10.33
C MET A 406 34.63 -24.61 -10.34
N TRP A 407 35.95 -24.78 -10.20
CA TRP A 407 36.57 -26.10 -10.19
C TRP A 407 36.18 -26.96 -8.97
N ASN A 408 35.69 -26.32 -7.90
CA ASN A 408 35.08 -26.99 -6.76
C ASN A 408 34.06 -26.06 -6.05
N THR A 409 33.20 -26.64 -5.21
CA THR A 409 32.28 -25.91 -4.34
C THR A 409 32.62 -26.14 -2.87
N THR A 410 32.16 -25.26 -1.98
CA THR A 410 32.60 -25.28 -0.57
C THR A 410 32.08 -26.50 0.19
N ASN A 411 30.89 -27.01 -0.14
CA ASN A 411 30.35 -28.24 0.44
C ASN A 411 31.26 -29.45 0.16
N TRP A 412 31.78 -29.59 -1.06
CA TRP A 412 32.72 -30.66 -1.38
C TRP A 412 34.09 -30.49 -0.72
N LEU A 413 34.55 -29.24 -0.58
CA LEU A 413 35.88 -28.94 -0.03
C LEU A 413 35.96 -29.07 1.50
N HIS A 414 34.95 -28.55 2.20
CA HIS A 414 35.07 -28.20 3.61
C HIS A 414 34.11 -28.93 4.53
N LEU A 415 33.04 -29.55 4.03
CA LEU A 415 32.23 -30.42 4.89
C LEU A 415 33.05 -31.62 5.39
N PRO A 416 32.70 -32.20 6.55
CA PRO A 416 33.18 -33.52 6.95
C PRO A 416 32.95 -34.56 5.85
N PRO A 417 33.87 -35.52 5.63
CA PRO A 417 33.76 -36.50 4.53
C PRO A 417 32.40 -37.21 4.42
N GLU A 418 31.79 -37.56 5.55
CA GLU A 418 30.49 -38.21 5.66
C GLU A 418 29.31 -37.32 5.21
N LEU A 419 29.48 -35.99 5.23
CA LEU A 419 28.49 -35.01 4.78
C LEU A 419 28.74 -34.51 3.35
N ARG A 420 29.81 -34.97 2.69
CA ARG A 420 30.11 -34.65 1.28
C ARG A 420 29.24 -35.47 0.34
N ASN A 421 27.94 -35.21 0.35
CA ASN A 421 26.97 -35.80 -0.57
C ASN A 421 25.79 -34.84 -0.78
N PHE A 422 25.13 -34.92 -1.93
CA PHE A 422 24.05 -34.01 -2.32
C PHE A 422 22.92 -33.89 -1.28
N ALA A 423 22.58 -34.98 -0.60
CA ALA A 423 21.52 -34.99 0.40
C ALA A 423 21.89 -34.24 1.69
N SER A 424 23.19 -34.07 1.96
CA SER A 424 23.72 -33.50 3.21
C SER A 424 24.34 -32.11 3.03
N PHE A 425 24.26 -31.52 1.84
CA PHE A 425 24.75 -30.17 1.61
C PHE A 425 24.00 -29.13 2.41
N THR A 426 24.72 -28.08 2.79
CA THR A 426 24.16 -26.97 3.55
C THR A 426 23.15 -26.22 2.69
N LYS A 427 21.99 -25.90 3.27
CA LYS A 427 20.91 -25.17 2.61
C LYS A 427 20.55 -23.92 3.41
N ALA A 428 20.27 -22.83 2.69
CA ALA A 428 19.65 -21.63 3.26
C ALA A 428 18.15 -21.64 2.97
N ASN A 429 17.34 -21.12 3.89
CA ASN A 429 15.92 -20.91 3.66
C ASN A 429 15.73 -19.62 2.87
N ILE A 430 15.20 -19.75 1.66
CA ILE A 430 14.91 -18.65 0.76
C ILE A 430 13.39 -18.60 0.55
N ARG A 431 12.71 -17.71 1.28
CA ARG A 431 11.25 -17.54 1.22
C ARG A 431 10.48 -18.87 1.35
N GLY A 432 10.87 -19.69 2.32
CA GLY A 432 10.23 -20.99 2.61
C GLY A 432 10.79 -22.18 1.83
N ASN A 433 11.82 -22.01 1.00
CA ASN A 433 12.44 -23.07 0.21
C ASN A 433 13.90 -23.28 0.62
N TRP A 434 14.31 -24.52 0.84
CA TRP A 434 15.69 -24.86 1.17
C TRP A 434 16.56 -24.98 -0.07
N ILE A 435 17.47 -24.01 -0.26
CA ILE A 435 18.34 -23.89 -1.44
C ILE A 435 19.80 -24.12 -1.06
N ASN A 436 20.54 -24.91 -1.84
CA ASN A 436 21.96 -25.19 -1.61
C ASN A 436 22.78 -23.91 -1.54
N THR A 437 23.60 -23.81 -0.49
CA THR A 437 24.46 -22.66 -0.19
C THR A 437 25.83 -23.13 0.27
N ALA A 438 26.77 -22.21 0.53
CA ALA A 438 28.09 -22.57 1.01
C ALA A 438 28.03 -23.39 2.32
N CYS A 439 29.02 -24.25 2.56
CA CYS A 439 29.06 -25.14 3.72
C CYS A 439 28.96 -24.43 5.09
N ASN A 440 29.35 -23.16 5.15
CA ASN A 440 29.07 -22.25 6.25
C ASN A 440 28.78 -20.86 5.65
N PRO A 441 27.50 -20.52 5.41
CA PRO A 441 27.16 -19.33 4.65
C PRO A 441 27.55 -18.04 5.36
N ALA A 442 27.38 -17.98 6.69
CA ALA A 442 27.76 -16.82 7.50
C ALA A 442 29.28 -16.57 7.50
N LEU A 443 30.08 -17.63 7.61
CA LEU A 443 31.53 -17.53 7.52
C LEU A 443 31.96 -17.09 6.12
N TYR A 444 31.34 -17.66 5.08
CA TYR A 444 31.61 -17.29 3.69
C TYR A 444 31.42 -15.79 3.47
N VAL A 445 30.25 -15.24 3.83
CA VAL A 445 29.98 -13.81 3.62
C VAL A 445 30.84 -12.92 4.49
N ARG A 446 31.18 -13.34 5.71
CA ARG A 446 32.11 -12.60 6.57
C ARG A 446 33.51 -12.54 5.95
N GLY A 447 33.97 -13.64 5.35
CA GLY A 447 35.23 -13.68 4.62
C GLY A 447 35.22 -12.81 3.37
N ARG A 448 34.08 -12.79 2.65
CA ARG A 448 33.92 -12.07 1.37
C ARG A 448 33.72 -10.56 1.53
N TYR A 449 32.96 -10.12 2.53
CA TYR A 449 32.54 -8.73 2.70
C TYR A 449 33.13 -8.03 3.93
N GLY A 450 33.74 -8.78 4.85
CA GLY A 450 34.46 -8.22 6.00
C GLY A 450 33.59 -7.92 7.22
N ARG A 451 33.71 -6.71 7.76
CA ARG A 451 33.04 -6.30 9.01
C ARG A 451 31.59 -5.89 8.75
N GLU A 452 30.76 -5.94 9.79
CA GLU A 452 29.39 -5.42 9.78
C GLU A 452 28.47 -6.03 8.70
N ILE A 453 28.67 -7.30 8.33
CA ILE A 453 27.88 -8.00 7.30
C ILE A 453 26.38 -8.08 7.57
N LEU A 454 25.88 -7.70 8.75
CA LEU A 454 24.44 -7.63 9.04
C LEU A 454 23.84 -6.25 8.73
N LYS A 455 24.68 -5.21 8.69
CA LYS A 455 24.26 -3.88 8.25
C LYS A 455 24.08 -3.84 6.74
N HIS A 456 23.16 -3.02 6.27
CA HIS A 456 22.75 -2.96 4.87
C HIS A 456 23.61 -2.02 4.03
N ALA A 457 23.76 -2.40 2.77
CA ALA A 457 24.44 -1.63 1.76
C ALA A 457 23.92 -2.09 0.40
N GLN A 458 23.71 -1.18 -0.56
CA GLN A 458 23.32 -1.55 -1.91
C GLN A 458 24.48 -2.23 -2.66
N SER A 459 24.18 -2.88 -3.79
CA SER A 459 25.21 -3.50 -4.64
C SER A 459 26.30 -2.50 -5.06
N TRP A 460 27.48 -3.01 -5.37
CA TRP A 460 28.65 -2.21 -5.72
C TRP A 460 28.37 -1.22 -6.87
N ILE A 461 27.58 -1.64 -7.86
CA ILE A 461 27.13 -0.81 -8.99
C ILE A 461 26.34 0.40 -8.48
N LYS A 462 25.38 0.17 -7.58
CA LYS A 462 24.51 1.21 -7.01
C LYS A 462 25.28 2.15 -6.10
N GLN A 463 26.40 1.71 -5.52
CA GLN A 463 27.29 2.55 -4.74
C GLN A 463 28.32 3.31 -5.58
N GLY A 464 28.46 2.98 -6.87
CA GLY A 464 29.47 3.56 -7.76
C GLY A 464 30.89 3.03 -7.51
N LEU A 465 31.01 1.81 -6.98
CA LEU A 465 32.31 1.14 -6.84
C LEU A 465 32.78 0.60 -8.21
N GLY A 466 34.09 0.40 -8.37
CA GLY A 466 34.66 -0.11 -9.63
C GLY A 466 34.44 -1.60 -9.88
N SER A 467 34.19 -2.39 -8.83
CA SER A 467 33.86 -3.81 -8.93
C SER A 467 33.19 -4.31 -7.65
N GLY A 468 32.60 -5.51 -7.71
CA GLY A 468 32.06 -6.21 -6.54
C GLY A 468 33.10 -6.56 -5.48
N TRP A 469 34.40 -6.47 -5.79
CA TRP A 469 35.50 -6.72 -4.84
C TRP A 469 35.89 -5.49 -4.02
N GLY A 470 35.27 -4.33 -4.28
CA GLY A 470 35.49 -3.12 -3.49
C GLY A 470 35.02 -3.25 -2.05
N GLU A 471 35.55 -2.41 -1.17
CA GLU A 471 35.11 -2.33 0.22
C GLU A 471 33.74 -1.63 0.31
N TYR A 472 32.78 -2.27 0.96
CA TYR A 472 31.42 -1.74 1.13
C TYR A 472 31.32 -0.92 2.41
N LYS A 473 30.72 0.27 2.31
CA LYS A 473 30.34 1.05 3.50
C LYS A 473 28.96 0.61 3.99
N ALA A 474 28.93 -0.34 4.91
CA ALA A 474 27.68 -0.84 5.49
C ALA A 474 27.03 0.16 6.47
N GLY A 475 25.72 0.07 6.63
CA GLY A 475 24.94 0.90 7.56
C GLY A 475 24.43 2.21 6.94
N THR A 476 24.48 2.34 5.60
CA THR A 476 23.94 3.49 4.88
C THR A 476 23.36 3.07 3.53
N PHE A 477 22.28 3.74 3.11
CA PHE A 477 21.75 3.65 1.76
C PHE A 477 22.03 4.94 0.98
N LYS A 478 22.13 4.81 -0.34
CA LYS A 478 22.12 5.92 -1.29
C LYS A 478 20.70 6.38 -1.55
N PRO A 479 20.51 7.68 -1.81
CA PRO A 479 19.19 8.23 -1.92
C PRO A 479 18.39 7.83 -3.13
N CYS A 480 17.08 7.71 -2.93
CA CYS A 480 16.17 7.41 -4.03
C CYS A 480 15.90 8.62 -4.89
N ASN A 481 15.74 8.40 -6.19
CA ASN A 481 15.26 9.42 -7.12
C ASN A 481 13.84 9.90 -6.74
N LYS A 482 13.07 9.05 -6.07
CA LYS A 482 11.75 9.36 -5.53
C LYS A 482 11.73 9.16 -4.00
N PRO A 483 12.21 10.13 -3.20
CA PRO A 483 12.34 9.97 -1.74
C PRO A 483 11.02 9.66 -1.03
N LYS A 484 9.88 10.09 -1.58
CA LYS A 484 8.55 9.81 -1.02
C LYS A 484 7.95 8.46 -1.46
N HIS A 485 8.69 7.64 -2.20
CA HIS A 485 8.20 6.31 -2.61
C HIS A 485 8.21 5.35 -1.41
N HIS A 486 7.17 4.52 -1.27
CA HIS A 486 6.96 3.61 -0.13
C HIS A 486 7.97 2.46 -0.05
N SER A 487 8.78 2.27 -1.09
CA SER A 487 9.88 1.30 -1.13
C SER A 487 11.26 1.96 -1.16
N CYS A 488 11.34 3.28 -0.95
CA CYS A 488 12.61 3.98 -0.95
C CYS A 488 13.49 3.53 0.23
N LEU A 489 14.73 3.12 -0.07
CA LEU A 489 15.68 2.63 0.94
C LEU A 489 16.07 3.69 1.97
N ASP A 490 16.04 4.98 1.63
CA ASP A 490 16.35 6.07 2.59
C ASP A 490 15.38 6.14 3.76
N ASN A 491 14.16 5.67 3.55
CA ASN A 491 13.11 5.66 4.56
C ASN A 491 13.18 4.39 5.43
N LEU A 492 14.11 3.48 5.14
CA LEU A 492 14.28 2.21 5.82
C LEU A 492 15.58 2.23 6.65
N PRO A 493 15.60 1.55 7.81
CA PRO A 493 16.81 1.44 8.60
C PRO A 493 17.87 0.63 7.83
N ALA A 494 19.10 1.10 7.88
CA ALA A 494 20.25 0.41 7.27
C ALA A 494 20.84 -0.68 8.18
N ASP A 495 20.09 -1.12 9.20
CA ASP A 495 20.44 -2.20 10.12
C ASP A 495 19.17 -2.95 10.55
N GLY A 496 19.30 -4.25 10.85
CA GLY A 496 18.19 -5.15 11.18
C GLY A 496 17.29 -5.49 9.99
N ASN A 497 16.56 -6.62 10.05
CA ASN A 497 15.77 -7.13 8.93
C ASN A 497 14.24 -7.03 9.11
N ILE A 498 13.74 -6.96 10.35
CA ILE A 498 12.31 -6.89 10.68
C ILE A 498 11.55 -5.81 9.87
N PRO A 499 12.10 -4.58 9.69
CA PRO A 499 11.39 -3.51 8.96
C PRO A 499 11.17 -3.80 7.46
N PHE A 500 11.87 -4.80 6.91
CA PHE A 500 11.72 -5.21 5.51
C PHE A 500 10.63 -6.27 5.33
N PHE A 501 10.21 -6.92 6.41
CA PHE A 501 9.17 -7.95 6.38
C PHE A 501 7.78 -7.33 6.31
N VAL A 502 6.99 -7.85 5.37
CA VAL A 502 5.60 -7.49 5.09
C VAL A 502 4.86 -8.75 4.68
N ASP A 503 3.58 -8.82 5.01
CA ASP A 503 2.74 -10.02 4.82
C ASP A 503 2.34 -10.31 3.37
#